data_AF-A0A447PVH5-F1
#
_entry.id   AF-A0A447PVH5-F1
#
_cell.length_a   1.000
_cell.length_b   1.000
_cell.length_c   1.000
_cell.angle_alpha   90.00
_cell.angle_beta   90.00
_cell.angle_gamma   90.00
#
_symmetry.space_group_name_H-M   'P 1'
#
loop_
_entity.id
_entity.type
_entity.pdbx_description
1 polymer ?
#
loop_
_entity_poly.entity_id
_entity_poly.type
_entity_poly.pdbx_seq_one_letter_code
_entity_poly.pdbx_strand_id
1 'polypeptide(L)' 'MKIFQRYNPLQVAKYVKILFRGRLYIKDVGAFEFDKGKILIPKSERQAALVCDV' A
#
# COMPACT_ATOMS: atom_id res chain seq x y z
N MET A 1 -7.33 -5.37 7.62
CA MET A 1 -7.16 -5.21 6.17
C MET A 1 -8.14 -4.16 5.67
N LYS A 2 -7.70 -3.17 4.88
CA LYS A 2 -8.59 -2.13 4.31
C LYS A 2 -8.68 -2.29 2.79
N ILE A 3 -9.90 -2.17 2.27
CA ILE A 3 -10.20 -2.22 0.83
C ILE A 3 -10.53 -0.80 0.38
N PHE A 4 -9.79 -0.31 -0.61
CA PHE A 4 -10.02 0.97 -1.28
C PHE A 4 -10.73 0.69 -2.60
N GLN A 5 -11.99 1.13 -2.72
CA GLN A 5 -12.80 0.96 -3.93
C GLN A 5 -12.31 1.81 -5.11
N ARG A 6 -11.58 2.89 -4.80
CA ARG A 6 -10.93 3.78 -5.77
C ARG A 6 -9.55 4.15 -5.24
N TYR A 7 -8.61 4.41 -6.15
CA TYR A 7 -7.30 4.91 -5.78
C TYR A 7 -7.39 6.38 -5.33
N ASN A 8 -7.20 6.61 -4.03
CA ASN A 8 -7.05 7.95 -3.46
C ASN A 8 -5.73 7.99 -2.68
N PRO A 9 -4.66 8.57 -3.25
CA PRO A 9 -3.32 8.57 -2.66
C PRO A 9 -3.29 9.11 -1.23
N LEU A 10 -4.03 10.18 -0.95
CA LEU A 10 -4.06 10.81 0.38
C LEU A 10 -4.66 9.89 1.44
N GLN A 11 -5.76 9.19 1.10
CA GLN A 11 -6.38 8.24 2.02
C GLN A 11 -5.53 7.00 2.23
N VAL A 12 -4.88 6.51 1.17
CA VAL A 12 -3.95 5.37 1.25
C VAL A 12 -2.75 5.73 2.13
N ALA A 13 -2.12 6.89 1.88
CA ALA A 13 -1.00 7.37 2.67
C ALA A 13 -1.39 7.58 4.14
N LYS A 14 -2.57 8.16 4.42
CA LYS A 14 -3.07 8.31 5.79
C LYS A 14 -3.27 6.97 6.49
N TYR A 15 -3.79 5.97 5.79
CA TYR A 15 -3.98 4.63 6.33
C TYR A 15 -2.64 3.95 6.67
N VAL A 16 -1.66 4.00 5.74
CA VAL A 16 -0.32 3.44 5.91
C VAL A 16 0.50 4.21 6.96
N LYS A 17 0.27 5.52 7.13
CA LYS A 17 0.95 6.34 8.14
C LYS A 17 0.44 6.07 9.56
N ILE A 18 -0.87 5.81 9.73
CA ILE A 18 -1.46 5.53 11.05
C ILE A 18 -1.14 4.11 11.51
N LEU A 19 -1.24 3.13 10.60
CA LEU A 19 -0.95 1.74 10.91
C LEU A 19 0.51 1.47 10.55
N PHE A 20 1.34 1.19 11.54
CA PHE A 20 2.75 0.88 11.28
C PHE A 20 2.94 -0.40 10.47
N ARG A 21 1.99 -1.34 10.47
CA ARG A 21 2.04 -2.58 9.67
C ARG A 21 0.64 -3.04 9.28
N GLY A 22 0.48 -3.62 8.10
CA GLY A 22 -0.80 -4.16 7.67
C GLY A 22 -0.87 -4.56 6.20
N ARG A 23 -2.11 -4.77 5.75
CA ARG A 23 -2.46 -5.12 4.37
C ARG A 23 -3.54 -4.18 3.87
N LEU A 24 -3.38 -3.71 2.64
CA LEU A 24 -4.39 -2.96 1.91
C LEU A 24 -4.65 -3.58 0.54
N TYR A 25 -5.86 -3.40 0.04
CA TYR A 25 -6.24 -3.79 -1.32
C TYR A 25 -6.81 -2.57 -2.03
N ILE A 26 -6.32 -2.28 -3.22
CA ILE A 26 -6.87 -1.23 -4.08
C ILE A 26 -7.52 -1.94 -5.25
N LYS A 27 -8.83 -1.69 -5.43
CA LYS A 27 -9.59 -2.26 -6.55
C LYS A 27 -8.91 -1.90 -7.86
N ASP A 28 -8.81 -2.89 -8.76
CA ASP A 28 -8.19 -2.77 -10.10
C ASP A 28 -6.66 -2.55 -10.10
N VAL A 29 -6.01 -2.50 -8.93
CA VAL A 29 -4.55 -2.38 -8.80
C VAL A 29 -3.94 -3.62 -8.14
N GLY A 30 -4.49 -4.05 -6.99
CA GLY A 30 -4.03 -5.26 -6.30
C GLY A 30 -3.92 -5.14 -4.78
N ALA A 31 -3.37 -6.20 -4.18
CA ALA A 31 -3.10 -6.30 -2.76
C ALA A 31 -1.66 -5.88 -2.44
N PHE A 32 -1.49 -5.13 -1.36
CA PHE A 32 -0.20 -4.64 -0.89
C PHE A 32 -0.05 -4.92 0.60
N GLU A 33 1.11 -5.45 0.98
CA GLU A 33 1.56 -5.43 2.37
C GLU A 33 2.34 -4.15 2.64
N PHE A 34 2.27 -3.65 3.86
CA PHE A 34 3.12 -2.59 4.32
C PHE A 34 3.64 -2.88 5.72
N ASP A 35 4.87 -2.46 5.99
CA ASP A 35 5.53 -2.54 7.29
C ASP A 35 6.38 -1.30 7.51
N LYS A 36 6.36 -0.80 8.74
CA LYS A 36 6.93 0.48 9.18
C LYS A 36 6.58 1.66 8.25
N GLY A 37 5.34 1.69 7.77
CA GLY A 37 4.87 2.73 6.83
C GLY A 37 5.43 2.61 5.40
N LYS A 38 6.12 1.52 5.05
CA LYS A 38 6.65 1.25 3.71
C LYS A 38 5.89 0.09 3.09
N ILE A 39 5.51 0.21 1.82
CA ILE A 39 4.91 -0.90 1.08
C ILE A 39 5.98 -1.96 0.83
N LEU A 40 5.69 -3.19 1.25
CA LEU A 40 6.52 -4.36 1.00
C LEU A 40 6.24 -4.87 -0.41
N ILE A 41 7.27 -4.90 -1.23
CA ILE A 41 7.23 -5.50 -2.56
C ILE A 41 7.57 -6.99 -2.37
N PRO A 42 6.76 -7.92 -2.90
CA PRO A 42 7.12 -9.33 -2.88
C PRO A 42 8.44 -9.53 -3.62
N LYS A 43 9.41 -10.18 -2.98
CA LYS A 43 10.80 -10.34 -3.47
C LYS A 43 10.95 -11.05 -4.84
N SER A 44 9.88 -11.58 -5.43
CA SER A 44 9.99 -12.57 -6.51
C SER A 44 9.43 -12.16 -7.86
N GLU A 45 8.78 -11.00 -8.04
CA GLU A 45 8.33 -10.59 -9.38
C GLU A 45 8.63 -9.12 -9.65
N ARG A 46 9.25 -8.88 -10.81
CA ARG A 46 9.62 -7.57 -11.34
C ARG A 46 8.42 -6.61 -11.31
N GLN A 47 8.34 -5.72 -10.34
CA GLN A 47 7.74 -4.41 -10.58
C GLN A 47 8.17 -3.38 -9.54
N ALA A 48 8.30 -2.15 -10.04
CA ALA A 48 8.92 -1.01 -9.40
C ALA A 48 8.39 -0.72 -7.99
N ALA A 49 9.32 -0.37 -7.11
CA ALA A 49 9.02 0.20 -5.81
C ALA A 49 8.22 1.49 -5.97
N LEU A 50 6.91 1.43 -5.71
CA LEU A 50 6.11 2.61 -5.43
C LEU A 50 6.44 3.05 -4.01
N VAL A 51 7.45 3.90 -3.87
CA VAL A 51 7.63 4.69 -2.66
C VAL A 51 6.43 5.63 -2.61
N CYS A 52 5.62 5.53 -1.56
CA CYS A 52 4.64 6.56 -1.24
C CYS A 52 5.38 7.77 -0.68
N ASP A 53 6.12 8.48 -1.53
CA ASP A 53 6.53 9.86 -1.23
C ASP A 53 5.27 10.73 -1.44
N VAL A 54 4.56 10.98 -0.35
CA VAL A 54 3.48 11.99 -0.27
C VAL A 54 3.99 13.22 0.46
#